data_AF-A0A9P8ZQA4-F1
#
_entry.id   AF-A0A9P8ZQA4-F1
#
_cell.length_a   1.000
_cell.length_b   1.000
_cell.length_c   1.000
_cell.angle_alpha   90.00
_cell.angle_beta   90.00
_cell.angle_gamma   90.00
#
_symmetry.space_group_name_H-M   'P 1'
#
loop_
_entity.id
_entity.type
_entity.pdbx_description
1 polymer ?
#
loop_
_entity_poly.entity_id
_entity_poly.type
_entity_poly.pdbx_seq_one_letter_code
_entity_poly.pdbx_strand_id
1 'polypeptide(L)'
;MKALFRISAALISIVASSRVVDGRLAARLALRHLQPQLLFNCDVSDLKVPVPAGQANLTIPTDQKIRFVTVGVGVQNYTCADTGKYATAGAVASLYDVSCITKLPLFTDIQINLFNALTTNDSRAVVDQLLLAATLKLADHYFITEPPATAIIPFFDFRAALKDDDEYVAAPKKAGITSPDGAENIDWTQLAAINGTAASTVFRVHTHLGQPPSSCLAGETISAPYAAQYWFYQTPADDDGGDGDDDDDRIQPDVTST
;
A
#
# COMPACT_ATOMS: atom_id res chain seq x y z
N MET A 1 -52.43 29.97 -6.06
CA MET A 1 -51.24 30.71 -5.55
C MET A 1 -50.04 29.78 -5.75
N LYS A 2 -49.38 29.73 -6.90
CA LYS A 2 -48.26 30.57 -7.40
C LYS A 2 -47.18 30.90 -6.36
N ALA A 3 -46.07 30.16 -6.39
CA ALA A 3 -44.66 30.58 -6.19
C ALA A 3 -43.76 29.33 -6.32
N LEU A 4 -43.33 28.93 -7.52
CA LEU A 4 -42.07 29.27 -8.21
C LEU A 4 -40.75 28.95 -7.46
N PHE A 5 -40.04 27.97 -8.04
CA PHE A 5 -38.60 27.70 -8.01
C PHE A 5 -37.70 28.95 -7.92
N ARG A 6 -36.61 28.85 -7.15
CA ARG A 6 -35.23 29.17 -7.57
C ARG A 6 -34.21 28.80 -6.48
N ILE A 7 -33.40 27.78 -6.78
CA ILE A 7 -32.09 27.53 -6.19
C ILE A 7 -31.15 28.57 -6.81
N SER A 8 -30.50 29.41 -5.99
CA SER A 8 -29.45 30.33 -6.44
C SER A 8 -28.09 29.81 -5.97
N ALA A 9 -27.27 29.44 -6.95
CA ALA A 9 -25.84 29.24 -6.82
C ALA A 9 -25.12 30.60 -6.70
N ALA A 10 -24.32 30.76 -5.66
CA ALA A 10 -23.22 31.73 -5.50
C ALA A 10 -22.45 31.27 -4.23
N LEU A 11 -21.15 31.02 -4.21
CA LEU A 11 -20.03 31.81 -4.73
C LEU A 11 -18.93 30.89 -5.29
N ILE A 12 -18.63 31.07 -6.57
CA ILE A 12 -17.31 30.87 -7.16
C ILE A 12 -16.83 32.27 -7.57
N SER A 13 -15.52 32.49 -7.43
CA SER A 13 -14.73 33.60 -8.01
C SER A 13 -14.34 34.72 -7.04
N ILE A 14 -13.15 34.60 -6.46
CA ILE A 14 -12.27 35.77 -6.26
C ILE A 14 -11.02 35.49 -7.09
N VAL A 15 -11.04 36.06 -8.30
CA VAL A 15 -9.89 36.27 -9.17
C VAL A 15 -9.07 37.45 -8.60
N ALA A 16 -7.76 37.31 -8.73
CA ALA A 16 -6.71 38.26 -8.39
C ALA A 16 -7.09 39.75 -8.52
N SER A 17 -6.86 40.50 -7.45
CA SER A 17 -6.71 41.95 -7.50
C SER A 17 -5.55 42.37 -6.61
N SER A 18 -4.33 42.08 -7.05
CA SER A 18 -3.15 42.79 -6.56
C SER A 18 -2.95 43.99 -7.47
N ARG A 19 -3.26 45.17 -6.92
CA ARG A 19 -3.00 46.46 -7.57
C ARG A 19 -1.51 46.60 -7.85
N VAL A 20 -1.23 47.04 -9.07
CA VAL A 20 0.07 47.50 -9.55
C VAL A 20 0.64 48.53 -8.56
N VAL A 21 1.79 48.21 -7.98
CA VAL A 21 2.71 49.20 -7.42
C VAL A 21 3.98 49.11 -8.26
N ASP A 22 4.49 50.29 -8.61
CA ASP A 22 5.50 50.57 -9.62
C ASP A 22 6.79 49.73 -9.60
N GLY A 23 7.28 49.46 -10.82
CA GLY A 23 8.70 49.61 -11.15
C GLY A 23 9.68 48.53 -10.69
N ARG A 24 10.01 47.61 -11.62
CA ARG A 24 11.22 46.76 -11.68
C ARG A 24 11.30 45.61 -10.66
N LEU A 25 10.73 44.47 -11.02
CA LEU A 25 11.45 43.19 -11.19
C LEU A 25 10.42 42.10 -11.56
N ALA A 26 10.08 42.01 -12.84
CA ALA A 26 9.34 40.84 -13.34
C ALA A 26 10.30 39.65 -13.41
N ALA A 27 10.50 38.97 -12.28
CA ALA A 27 11.01 37.61 -12.31
C ALA A 27 9.95 36.75 -13.01
N ARG A 28 10.13 36.54 -14.31
CA ARG A 28 9.43 35.50 -15.05
C ARG A 28 9.84 34.16 -14.43
N LEU A 29 9.10 33.68 -13.44
CA LEU A 29 9.07 32.25 -13.15
C LEU A 29 8.49 31.60 -14.41
N ALA A 30 9.39 31.10 -15.25
CA ALA A 30 9.02 30.19 -16.31
C ALA A 30 8.37 28.97 -15.62
N LEU A 31 7.05 28.91 -15.66
CA LEU A 31 6.28 27.69 -15.43
C LEU A 31 6.51 26.77 -16.65
N ARG A 32 7.77 26.43 -16.92
CA ARG A 32 8.15 25.43 -17.91
C ARG A 32 8.22 24.10 -17.17
N HIS A 33 7.20 23.28 -17.40
CA HIS A 33 7.25 21.83 -17.26
C HIS A 33 7.67 21.29 -15.88
N LEU A 34 6.96 21.68 -14.83
CA LEU A 34 6.68 20.69 -13.79
C LEU A 34 5.67 19.73 -14.41
N GLN A 35 6.16 18.66 -15.06
CA GLN A 35 5.36 17.44 -15.16
C GLN A 35 4.83 17.18 -13.74
N PRO A 36 3.55 16.80 -13.55
CA PRO A 36 3.12 16.30 -12.25
C PRO A 36 4.08 15.17 -11.90
N GLN A 37 5.03 15.44 -11.00
CA GLN A 37 5.88 14.38 -10.50
C GLN A 37 4.91 13.42 -9.85
N LEU A 38 4.79 12.24 -10.45
CA LEU A 38 3.95 11.17 -9.94
C LEU A 38 4.29 11.03 -8.46
N LEU A 39 3.34 11.37 -7.58
CA LEU A 39 3.50 11.24 -6.14
C LEU A 39 3.34 9.77 -5.68
N PHE A 40 3.29 8.84 -6.64
CA PHE A 40 3.03 7.42 -6.49
C PHE A 40 3.79 6.64 -7.57
N ASN A 41 3.91 5.32 -7.40
CA ASN A 41 4.58 4.40 -8.32
C ASN A 41 6.04 4.77 -8.64
N CYS A 42 6.77 5.30 -7.66
CA CYS A 42 8.22 5.45 -7.77
C CYS A 42 8.91 4.08 -7.67
N ASP A 43 10.05 3.93 -8.34
CA ASP A 43 10.84 2.70 -8.26
C ASP A 43 11.38 2.47 -6.84
N VAL A 44 11.05 1.30 -6.31
CA VAL A 44 11.39 0.82 -4.97
C VAL A 44 12.15 -0.51 -5.00
N SER A 45 12.50 -1.02 -6.19
CA SER A 45 13.06 -2.36 -6.39
C SER A 45 14.38 -2.60 -5.66
N ASP A 46 15.19 -1.56 -5.51
CA ASP A 46 16.48 -1.59 -4.80
C ASP A 46 16.39 -1.39 -3.29
N LEU A 47 15.19 -1.09 -2.77
CA LEU A 47 15.01 -0.94 -1.33
C LEU A 47 15.11 -2.28 -0.60
N LYS A 48 15.20 -2.20 0.72
CA LYS A 48 15.08 -3.35 1.63
C LYS A 48 14.11 -2.99 2.74
N VAL A 49 13.30 -3.96 3.13
CA VAL A 49 12.37 -3.77 4.25
C VAL A 49 13.18 -3.57 5.52
N PRO A 50 12.89 -2.53 6.32
CA PRO A 50 13.54 -2.33 7.60
C PRO A 50 13.06 -3.39 8.58
N VAL A 51 13.90 -4.37 8.88
CA VAL A 51 13.70 -5.34 9.98
C VAL A 51 14.78 -5.14 11.04
N PRO A 52 14.51 -5.37 12.33
CA PRO A 52 15.50 -5.17 13.38
C PRO A 52 16.72 -6.07 13.14
N ALA A 53 17.92 -5.55 13.38
CA ALA A 53 19.13 -6.36 13.27
C ALA A 53 19.13 -7.48 14.32
N GLY A 54 19.57 -8.68 13.95
CA GLY A 54 19.78 -9.80 14.88
C GLY A 54 18.53 -10.64 15.22
N GLN A 55 17.34 -10.30 14.71
CA GLN A 55 16.18 -11.20 14.75
C GLN A 55 16.29 -12.29 13.66
N ALA A 56 15.75 -13.48 13.92
CA ALA A 56 15.84 -14.63 13.00
C ALA A 56 14.48 -15.10 12.44
N ASN A 57 13.36 -14.53 12.90
CA ASN A 57 12.02 -15.00 12.55
C ASN A 57 11.54 -14.45 11.20
N LEU A 58 11.82 -13.19 10.89
CA LEU A 58 11.50 -12.55 9.61
C LEU A 58 12.69 -12.74 8.67
N THR A 59 12.47 -13.42 7.54
CA THR A 59 13.52 -13.70 6.56
C THR A 59 13.26 -12.91 5.28
N ILE A 60 14.14 -11.96 4.96
CA ILE A 60 14.07 -11.20 3.71
C ILE A 60 14.43 -12.13 2.53
N PRO A 61 13.56 -12.27 1.52
CA PRO A 61 13.87 -13.06 0.32
C PRO A 61 15.03 -12.43 -0.47
N THR A 62 15.96 -13.25 -0.95
CA THR A 62 17.14 -12.80 -1.71
C THR A 62 16.91 -12.75 -3.22
N ASP A 63 15.93 -13.50 -3.69
CA ASP A 63 15.50 -13.70 -5.08
C ASP A 63 14.30 -12.83 -5.48
N GLN A 64 13.82 -11.97 -4.58
CA GLN A 64 12.68 -11.09 -4.81
C GLN A 64 13.07 -9.62 -4.67
N LYS A 65 12.31 -8.76 -5.36
CA LYS A 65 12.45 -7.30 -5.34
C LYS A 65 11.17 -6.67 -4.82
N ILE A 66 11.28 -5.50 -4.19
CA ILE A 66 10.08 -4.77 -3.74
C ILE A 66 9.38 -4.19 -4.96
N ARG A 67 8.09 -4.48 -5.09
CA ARG A 67 7.21 -3.90 -6.10
C ARG A 67 6.42 -2.71 -5.55
N PHE A 68 5.87 -2.84 -4.34
CA PHE A 68 5.08 -1.79 -3.72
C PHE A 68 5.50 -1.53 -2.28
N VAL A 69 5.45 -0.26 -1.90
CA VAL A 69 5.58 0.20 -0.51
C VAL A 69 4.36 1.04 -0.19
N THR A 70 3.59 0.62 0.80
CA THR A 70 2.33 1.27 1.16
C THR A 70 2.22 1.51 2.66
N VAL A 71 1.32 2.42 3.04
CA VAL A 71 0.83 2.54 4.41
C VAL A 71 -0.63 2.14 4.42
N GLY A 72 -0.96 1.14 5.24
CA GLY A 72 -2.35 0.79 5.51
C GLY A 72 -2.87 1.54 6.73
N VAL A 73 -4.06 2.11 6.63
CA VAL A 73 -4.80 2.68 7.77
C VAL A 73 -6.18 2.04 7.83
N GLY A 74 -6.58 1.60 9.02
CA GLY A 74 -7.82 0.86 9.18
C GLY A 74 -8.08 0.39 10.60
N VAL A 75 -8.75 -0.75 10.73
CA VAL A 75 -9.09 -1.38 12.00
C VAL A 75 -8.72 -2.86 12.02
N GLN A 76 -8.25 -3.31 13.17
CA GLN A 76 -8.11 -4.71 13.53
C GLN A 76 -9.39 -5.16 14.25
N ASN A 77 -9.99 -6.26 13.81
CA ASN A 77 -11.19 -6.80 14.41
C ASN A 77 -10.85 -7.96 15.34
N TYR A 78 -11.49 -8.01 16.50
CA TYR A 78 -11.28 -9.05 17.49
C TYR A 78 -12.61 -9.58 18.03
N THR A 79 -12.61 -10.85 18.40
CA THR A 79 -13.70 -11.49 19.13
C THR A 79 -13.12 -12.16 20.37
N CYS A 80 -13.77 -11.94 21.51
CA CYS A 80 -13.35 -12.53 22.77
C CYS A 80 -13.75 -14.00 22.81
N ALA A 81 -12.76 -14.87 22.98
CA ALA A 81 -12.98 -16.29 23.19
C ALA A 81 -13.48 -16.57 24.63
N ASP A 82 -14.01 -17.78 24.86
CA ASP A 82 -14.45 -18.25 26.18
C ASP A 82 -13.32 -18.25 27.23
N THR A 83 -12.06 -18.15 26.79
CA THR A 83 -10.87 -18.01 27.64
C THR A 83 -10.69 -16.60 28.20
N GLY A 84 -11.58 -15.64 27.90
CA GLY A 84 -11.48 -14.25 28.33
C GLY A 84 -10.35 -13.47 27.64
N LYS A 85 -9.92 -13.95 26.47
CA LYS A 85 -8.87 -13.35 25.63
C LYS A 85 -9.39 -13.08 24.24
N TYR A 86 -8.99 -11.94 23.68
CA TYR A 86 -9.30 -11.59 22.30
C TYR A 86 -8.51 -12.48 21.33
N ALA A 87 -9.23 -13.07 20.38
CA ALA A 87 -8.68 -13.67 19.17
C ALA A 87 -8.90 -12.74 17.99
N THR A 88 -7.99 -12.77 17.01
CA THR A 88 -8.15 -11.98 15.78
C THR A 88 -9.34 -12.49 14.98
N ALA A 89 -10.18 -11.56 14.53
CA ALA A 89 -11.31 -11.78 13.63
C ALA A 89 -11.06 -11.08 12.26
N GLY A 90 -9.79 -10.85 11.93
CA GLY A 90 -9.35 -10.18 10.70
C GLY A 90 -9.13 -8.68 10.87
N ALA A 91 -9.06 -7.98 9.74
CA ALA A 91 -8.81 -6.56 9.65
C ALA A 91 -9.48 -5.99 8.41
N VAL A 92 -9.65 -4.67 8.37
CA VAL A 92 -9.99 -3.93 7.15
C VAL A 92 -9.14 -2.66 7.12
N ALA A 93 -8.45 -2.40 6.03
CA ALA A 93 -7.65 -1.19 5.84
C ALA A 93 -7.59 -0.77 4.38
N SER A 94 -7.39 0.52 4.14
CA SER A 94 -7.01 1.04 2.83
C SER A 94 -5.51 1.30 2.80
N LEU A 95 -4.86 0.89 1.70
CA LEU A 95 -3.42 0.98 1.51
C LEU A 95 -3.10 2.11 0.54
N TYR A 96 -2.24 3.02 0.97
CA TYR A 96 -1.82 4.18 0.21
C TYR A 96 -0.37 4.05 -0.24
N ASP A 97 -0.09 4.29 -1.52
CA ASP A 97 1.25 4.30 -2.08
C ASP A 97 2.10 5.38 -1.41
N VAL A 98 3.28 4.99 -0.91
CA VAL A 98 4.27 5.88 -0.32
C VAL A 98 5.66 5.70 -0.93
N SER A 99 5.74 5.04 -2.09
CA SER A 99 6.99 4.71 -2.81
C SER A 99 7.87 5.95 -3.01
N CYS A 100 7.28 7.09 -3.36
CA CYS A 100 7.98 8.32 -3.68
C CYS A 100 8.53 9.08 -2.47
N ILE A 101 8.12 8.71 -1.26
CA ILE A 101 8.59 9.36 -0.03
C ILE A 101 9.52 8.47 0.80
N THR A 102 9.83 7.26 0.35
CA THR A 102 10.69 6.27 1.05
C THR A 102 12.06 6.81 1.47
N LYS A 103 12.60 7.79 0.75
CA LYS A 103 13.89 8.43 1.03
C LYS A 103 13.78 9.69 1.90
N LEU A 104 12.57 10.13 2.25
CA LEU A 104 12.35 11.31 3.06
C LEU A 104 12.41 10.96 4.56
N PRO A 105 12.91 11.87 5.43
CA PRO A 105 13.00 11.61 6.86
C PRO A 105 11.68 11.23 7.53
N LEU A 106 10.55 11.72 7.01
CA LEU A 106 9.23 11.45 7.55
C LEU A 106 8.76 10.00 7.34
N PHE A 107 9.42 9.26 6.45
CA PHE A 107 8.98 7.92 6.04
C PHE A 107 8.99 6.91 7.19
N THR A 108 9.89 7.03 8.15
CA THR A 108 9.93 6.13 9.32
C THR A 108 8.64 6.19 10.13
N ASP A 109 8.03 7.38 10.23
CA ASP A 109 6.85 7.64 11.06
C ASP A 109 5.59 7.87 10.21
N ILE A 110 5.62 7.53 8.92
CA ILE A 110 4.52 7.85 8.00
C ILE A 110 3.20 7.20 8.44
N GLN A 111 3.23 5.99 9.00
CA GLN A 111 2.06 5.31 9.54
C GLN A 111 1.40 6.12 10.67
N ILE A 112 2.20 6.77 11.53
CA ILE A 112 1.71 7.55 12.66
C ILE A 112 1.12 8.86 12.12
N ASN A 113 1.86 9.53 11.23
CA ASN A 113 1.43 10.79 10.63
C ASN A 113 0.12 10.61 9.85
N LEU A 114 0.02 9.54 9.05
CA LEU A 114 -1.17 9.22 8.28
C LEU A 114 -2.33 8.82 9.19
N PHE A 115 -2.08 7.99 10.21
CA PHE A 115 -3.08 7.62 11.20
C PHE A 115 -3.67 8.85 11.89
N ASN A 116 -2.83 9.76 12.40
CA ASN A 116 -3.30 10.98 13.07
C ASN A 116 -4.09 11.88 12.13
N ALA A 117 -3.59 12.06 10.90
CA ALA A 117 -4.24 12.88 9.88
C ALA A 117 -5.62 12.33 9.49
N LEU A 118 -5.74 11.00 9.39
CA LEU A 118 -6.96 10.29 9.03
C LEU A 118 -7.88 10.00 10.20
N THR A 119 -7.46 10.21 11.46
CA THR A 119 -8.31 9.92 12.63
C THR A 119 -8.79 11.18 13.34
N THR A 120 -8.08 12.31 13.19
CA THR A 120 -8.47 13.59 13.78
C THR A 120 -9.44 14.38 12.88
N ASN A 121 -10.48 14.97 13.48
CA ASN A 121 -11.56 15.64 12.74
C ASN A 121 -11.12 16.90 11.97
N ASP A 122 -10.02 17.53 12.37
CA ASP A 122 -9.61 18.84 11.84
C ASP A 122 -8.93 18.76 10.47
N SER A 123 -8.43 17.59 10.06
CA SER A 123 -7.69 17.41 8.80
C SER A 123 -8.21 16.27 7.93
N ARG A 124 -9.09 15.41 8.47
CA ARG A 124 -9.70 14.27 7.75
C ARG A 124 -10.20 14.66 6.37
N ALA A 125 -11.06 15.67 6.23
CA ALA A 125 -11.64 16.01 4.92
C ALA A 125 -10.61 16.42 3.85
N VAL A 126 -9.55 17.14 4.24
CA VAL A 126 -8.51 17.61 3.31
C VAL A 126 -7.52 16.50 2.99
N VAL A 127 -7.14 15.72 3.99
CA VAL A 127 -6.23 14.57 3.85
C VAL A 127 -6.94 13.44 3.08
N ASP A 128 -8.19 13.17 3.41
CA ASP A 128 -9.08 12.31 2.64
C ASP A 128 -9.15 12.81 1.20
N GLN A 129 -9.41 14.09 0.93
CA GLN A 129 -9.45 14.58 -0.46
C GLN A 129 -8.09 14.46 -1.18
N LEU A 130 -6.97 14.60 -0.48
CA LEU A 130 -5.62 14.48 -1.03
C LEU A 130 -5.22 13.01 -1.31
N LEU A 131 -5.65 12.09 -0.45
CA LEU A 131 -5.38 10.64 -0.57
C LEU A 131 -6.42 9.90 -1.41
N LEU A 132 -7.68 10.36 -1.38
CA LEU A 132 -8.82 9.89 -2.19
C LEU A 132 -8.87 10.53 -3.57
N ALA A 133 -8.06 11.56 -3.85
CA ALA A 133 -7.64 11.78 -5.22
C ALA A 133 -7.01 10.44 -5.63
N ALA A 134 -7.76 9.64 -6.40
CA ALA A 134 -7.68 8.18 -6.51
C ALA A 134 -6.34 7.61 -6.99
N THR A 135 -5.35 8.47 -7.15
CA THR A 135 -3.97 8.19 -7.49
C THR A 135 -3.14 7.63 -6.34
N LEU A 136 -3.50 7.84 -5.06
CA LEU A 136 -2.68 7.37 -3.93
C LEU A 136 -3.19 6.08 -3.28
N LYS A 137 -4.51 5.83 -3.24
CA LYS A 137 -5.02 4.55 -2.74
C LYS A 137 -4.71 3.43 -3.75
N LEU A 138 -3.87 2.49 -3.33
CA LEU A 138 -3.33 1.44 -4.19
C LEU A 138 -4.00 0.08 -3.99
N ALA A 139 -4.48 -0.22 -2.77
CA ALA A 139 -5.16 -1.48 -2.49
C ALA A 139 -6.14 -1.36 -1.32
N ASP A 140 -7.05 -2.34 -1.22
CA ASP A 140 -7.79 -2.63 0.00
C ASP A 140 -7.23 -3.90 0.65
N HIS A 141 -7.12 -3.88 1.97
CA HIS A 141 -6.69 -5.03 2.76
C HIS A 141 -7.85 -5.51 3.62
N TYR A 142 -8.16 -6.80 3.52
CA TYR A 142 -9.17 -7.48 4.33
C TYR A 142 -8.79 -8.94 4.52
N PHE A 143 -9.66 -9.72 5.15
CA PHE A 143 -9.41 -11.14 5.37
C PHE A 143 -10.45 -11.97 4.61
N ILE A 144 -9.99 -13.06 4.00
CA ILE A 144 -10.84 -14.02 3.29
C ILE A 144 -10.61 -15.42 3.84
N THR A 145 -11.48 -16.35 3.45
CA THR A 145 -11.26 -17.78 3.63
C THR A 145 -11.00 -18.39 2.26
N GLU A 146 -9.83 -19.00 2.06
CA GLU A 146 -9.49 -19.72 0.84
C GLU A 146 -9.79 -21.21 1.01
N PRO A 147 -10.72 -21.80 0.21
CA PRO A 147 -10.97 -23.24 0.26
C PRO A 147 -9.68 -24.03 -0.04
N PRO A 148 -9.41 -25.16 0.65
CA PRO A 148 -10.25 -25.85 1.63
C PRO A 148 -10.04 -25.37 3.08
N ALA A 149 -9.29 -24.29 3.31
CA ALA A 149 -8.97 -23.83 4.65
C ALA A 149 -10.22 -23.29 5.36
N THR A 150 -10.25 -23.45 6.69
CA THR A 150 -11.28 -22.86 7.56
C THR A 150 -10.80 -21.60 8.27
N ALA A 151 -9.50 -21.32 8.19
CA ALA A 151 -8.89 -20.14 8.80
C ALA A 151 -8.96 -18.96 7.83
N ILE A 152 -9.21 -17.78 8.38
CA ILE A 152 -9.11 -16.54 7.63
C ILE A 152 -7.63 -16.18 7.39
N ILE A 153 -7.34 -15.64 6.21
CA ILE A 153 -6.00 -15.18 5.82
C ILE A 153 -6.03 -13.74 5.32
N PRO A 154 -4.93 -12.99 5.49
CA PRO A 154 -4.74 -11.68 4.86
C PRO A 154 -4.96 -11.72 3.34
N PHE A 155 -5.73 -10.77 2.85
CA PHE A 155 -5.97 -10.50 1.44
C PHE A 155 -5.66 -9.04 1.12
N PHE A 156 -5.00 -8.80 -0.01
CA PHE A 156 -4.66 -7.47 -0.50
C PHE A 156 -5.16 -7.34 -1.93
N ASP A 157 -6.06 -6.41 -2.17
CA ASP A 157 -6.81 -6.27 -3.42
C ASP A 157 -6.34 -5.04 -4.18
N PHE A 158 -5.49 -5.25 -5.18
CA PHE A 158 -4.93 -4.17 -6.03
C PHE A 158 -5.73 -4.00 -7.33
N ARG A 159 -6.71 -4.87 -7.60
CA ARG A 159 -7.42 -4.99 -8.88
C ARG A 159 -8.04 -3.68 -9.34
N ALA A 160 -8.65 -2.94 -8.41
CA ALA A 160 -9.28 -1.65 -8.72
C ALA A 160 -8.27 -0.59 -9.17
N ALA A 161 -7.08 -0.55 -8.55
CA ALA A 161 -6.05 0.44 -8.84
C ALA A 161 -5.25 0.07 -10.10
N LEU A 162 -4.90 -1.21 -10.25
CA LEU A 162 -4.07 -1.71 -11.34
C LEU A 162 -4.87 -2.12 -12.59
N LYS A 163 -6.20 -2.25 -12.46
CA LYS A 163 -7.13 -2.64 -13.53
C LYS A 163 -6.78 -4.00 -14.15
N ASP A 164 -6.40 -4.93 -13.29
CA ASP A 164 -6.03 -6.29 -13.63
C ASP A 164 -6.65 -7.22 -12.56
N ASP A 165 -7.32 -8.28 -13.01
CA ASP A 165 -8.08 -9.18 -12.13
C ASP A 165 -7.16 -10.14 -11.33
N ASP A 166 -5.93 -10.35 -11.76
CA ASP A 166 -4.95 -11.20 -11.09
C ASP A 166 -4.09 -10.43 -10.07
N GLU A 167 -4.17 -9.10 -10.09
CA GLU A 167 -3.46 -8.21 -9.17
C GLU A 167 -4.13 -8.17 -7.78
N TYR A 168 -3.91 -9.25 -7.04
CA TYR A 168 -4.21 -9.38 -5.63
C TYR A 168 -3.16 -10.24 -4.94
N VAL A 169 -3.26 -10.38 -3.62
CA VAL A 169 -2.44 -11.28 -2.82
C VAL A 169 -3.30 -11.94 -1.75
N ALA A 170 -3.40 -13.26 -1.77
CA ALA A 170 -3.88 -14.05 -0.64
C ALA A 170 -2.65 -14.64 0.07
N ALA A 171 -2.35 -14.21 1.30
CA ALA A 171 -1.08 -14.53 1.96
C ALA A 171 -1.25 -14.89 3.44
N PRO A 172 -1.31 -16.18 3.83
CA PRO A 172 -1.26 -16.58 5.23
C PRO A 172 0.02 -16.09 5.93
N LYS A 173 -0.07 -15.94 7.25
CA LYS A 173 1.08 -15.61 8.11
C LYS A 173 2.09 -16.76 8.07
N LYS A 174 3.32 -16.45 7.63
CA LYS A 174 4.47 -17.36 7.66
C LYS A 174 5.26 -17.21 8.95
N ALA A 175 5.52 -15.97 9.36
CA ALA A 175 6.29 -15.66 10.56
C ALA A 175 5.87 -14.31 11.18
N GLY A 176 6.37 -14.03 12.38
CA GLY A 176 6.15 -12.77 13.05
C GLY A 176 7.09 -12.55 14.24
N ILE A 177 7.17 -11.29 14.66
CA ILE A 177 7.81 -10.86 15.90
C ILE A 177 6.90 -9.85 16.59
N THR A 178 6.97 -9.78 17.92
CA THR A 178 6.35 -8.68 18.67
C THR A 178 6.86 -7.35 18.12
N SER A 179 5.97 -6.37 18.01
CA SER A 179 6.33 -5.05 17.50
C SER A 179 7.50 -4.47 18.29
N PRO A 180 8.64 -4.15 17.64
CA PRO A 180 9.75 -3.44 18.27
C PRO A 180 9.39 -2.00 18.63
N ASP A 181 8.33 -1.45 18.06
CA ASP A 181 7.94 -0.04 18.20
C ASP A 181 7.10 0.22 19.46
N GLY A 182 6.62 -0.81 20.15
CA GLY A 182 5.78 -0.68 21.35
C GLY A 182 4.81 -1.84 21.54
N ALA A 183 4.43 -2.11 22.79
CA ALA A 183 3.57 -3.24 23.15
C ALA A 183 2.08 -3.02 22.79
N GLU A 184 1.69 -1.78 22.54
CA GLU A 184 0.38 -1.35 22.06
C GLU A 184 0.20 -1.59 20.55
N ASN A 185 1.29 -1.86 19.84
CA ASN A 185 1.31 -2.04 18.39
C ASN A 185 1.14 -3.52 18.03
N ILE A 186 0.36 -3.80 16.99
CA ILE A 186 0.24 -5.17 16.47
C ILE A 186 1.58 -5.71 15.99
N ASP A 187 1.75 -7.02 16.09
CA ASP A 187 2.99 -7.68 15.68
C ASP A 187 3.41 -7.35 14.25
N TRP A 188 4.73 -7.30 14.03
CA TRP A 188 5.28 -7.33 12.69
C TRP A 188 5.15 -8.74 12.13
N THR A 189 4.83 -8.85 10.85
CA THR A 189 4.54 -10.15 10.22
C THR A 189 5.18 -10.28 8.86
N GLN A 190 5.61 -11.49 8.53
CA GLN A 190 5.92 -11.91 7.17
C GLN A 190 4.80 -12.85 6.70
N LEU A 191 4.21 -12.52 5.56
CA LEU A 191 3.17 -13.27 4.89
C LEU A 191 3.73 -13.86 3.60
N ALA A 192 3.35 -15.08 3.26
CA ALA A 192 3.76 -15.74 2.03
C ALA A 192 2.54 -15.96 1.16
N ALA A 193 2.56 -15.45 -0.07
CA ALA A 193 1.44 -15.57 -0.99
C ALA A 193 1.21 -17.03 -1.37
N ILE A 194 -0.06 -17.41 -1.42
CA ILE A 194 -0.52 -18.70 -1.96
C ILE A 194 -1.34 -18.50 -3.23
N ASN A 195 -1.77 -17.27 -3.52
CA ASN A 195 -2.54 -16.92 -4.71
C ASN A 195 -2.42 -15.42 -5.03
N GLY A 196 -2.69 -15.06 -6.28
CA GLY A 196 -2.57 -13.71 -6.83
C GLY A 196 -1.15 -13.35 -7.28
N THR A 197 -1.02 -12.35 -8.15
CA THR A 197 0.24 -11.99 -8.81
C THR A 197 0.90 -10.74 -8.24
N ALA A 198 0.21 -9.96 -7.40
CA ALA A 198 0.69 -8.66 -6.96
C ALA A 198 1.97 -8.73 -6.09
N ALA A 199 2.17 -9.83 -5.35
CA ALA A 199 3.37 -10.09 -4.56
C ALA A 199 3.53 -11.58 -4.21
N SER A 200 4.77 -12.02 -4.01
CA SER A 200 5.12 -13.34 -3.48
C SER A 200 5.31 -13.33 -1.95
N THR A 201 5.84 -12.23 -1.40
CA THR A 201 6.04 -12.04 0.05
C THR A 201 5.53 -10.67 0.47
N VAL A 202 4.83 -10.58 1.60
CA VAL A 202 4.39 -9.29 2.17
C VAL A 202 4.92 -9.15 3.58
N PHE A 203 5.60 -8.03 3.87
CA PHE A 203 5.96 -7.67 5.24
C PHE A 203 5.03 -6.59 5.76
N ARG A 204 4.53 -6.78 6.98
CA ARG A 204 3.93 -5.72 7.79
C ARG A 204 4.94 -5.32 8.87
N VAL A 205 5.41 -4.08 8.81
CA VAL A 205 6.40 -3.50 9.74
C VAL A 205 5.97 -2.09 10.11
N HIS A 206 6.68 -1.46 11.06
CA HIS A 206 6.38 -0.11 11.54
C HIS A 206 4.89 0.05 11.84
N THR A 207 4.43 -0.71 12.83
CA THR A 207 3.02 -0.84 13.19
C THR A 207 2.68 0.19 14.25
N HIS A 208 1.50 0.80 14.15
CA HIS A 208 0.97 1.73 15.13
C HIS A 208 -0.40 1.27 15.62
N LEU A 209 -0.52 1.07 16.93
CA LEU A 209 -1.72 0.62 17.65
C LEU A 209 -2.26 -0.74 17.13
N GLY A 210 -3.54 -0.98 17.36
CA GLY A 210 -4.27 -2.16 16.92
C GLY A 210 -4.28 -3.33 17.91
N GLN A 211 -3.50 -3.31 19.00
CA GLN A 211 -3.62 -4.34 20.03
C GLN A 211 -4.94 -4.19 20.81
N PRO A 212 -5.63 -5.30 21.11
CA PRO A 212 -6.82 -5.27 21.94
C PRO A 212 -6.43 -5.15 23.43
N PRO A 213 -7.37 -4.80 24.32
CA PRO A 213 -7.18 -4.93 25.76
C PRO A 213 -6.79 -6.37 26.15
N SER A 214 -6.08 -6.54 27.27
CA SER A 214 -5.53 -7.84 27.67
C SER A 214 -6.57 -8.84 28.17
N SER A 215 -7.81 -8.42 28.42
CA SER A 215 -8.92 -9.24 28.91
C SER A 215 -10.26 -8.73 28.39
N CYS A 216 -11.23 -9.63 28.27
CA CYS A 216 -12.56 -9.33 27.77
C CYS A 216 -13.61 -10.31 28.27
N LEU A 217 -14.88 -10.00 28.03
CA LEU A 217 -15.98 -10.91 28.28
C LEU A 217 -16.24 -11.78 27.05
N ALA A 218 -16.47 -13.08 27.24
CA ALA A 218 -16.72 -14.02 26.15
C ALA A 218 -17.83 -13.51 25.21
N GLY A 219 -17.58 -13.55 23.90
CA GLY A 219 -18.48 -13.03 22.86
C GLY A 219 -18.38 -11.53 22.59
N GLU A 220 -17.61 -10.77 23.36
CA GLU A 220 -17.35 -9.35 23.08
C GLU A 220 -16.59 -9.18 21.76
N THR A 221 -16.99 -8.20 20.95
CA THR A 221 -16.33 -7.86 19.70
C THR A 221 -15.88 -6.41 19.71
N ILE A 222 -14.65 -6.16 19.26
CA ILE A 222 -14.10 -4.80 19.17
C ILE A 222 -13.38 -4.59 17.85
N SER A 223 -13.29 -3.32 17.46
CA SER A 223 -12.45 -2.85 16.37
C SER A 223 -11.42 -1.88 16.93
N ALA A 224 -10.14 -2.23 16.82
CA ALA A 224 -9.03 -1.40 17.26
C ALA A 224 -8.41 -0.67 16.06
N PRO A 225 -8.44 0.68 16.01
CA PRO A 225 -7.77 1.42 14.95
C PRO A 225 -6.28 1.11 14.91
N TYR A 226 -5.72 1.04 13.69
CA TYR A 226 -4.31 0.80 13.49
C TYR A 226 -3.79 1.43 12.20
N ALA A 227 -2.48 1.55 12.12
CA ALA A 227 -1.76 1.76 10.87
C ALA A 227 -0.51 0.88 10.81
N ALA A 228 -0.03 0.59 9.60
CA ALA A 228 1.22 -0.14 9.40
C ALA A 228 1.81 0.14 8.02
N GLN A 229 3.13 -0.03 7.88
CA GLN A 229 3.76 -0.11 6.57
C GLN A 229 3.65 -1.53 6.01
N TYR A 230 3.33 -1.64 4.72
CA TYR A 230 3.34 -2.90 3.99
C TYR A 230 4.32 -2.85 2.82
N TRP A 231 5.18 -3.86 2.76
CA TRP A 231 6.22 -4.00 1.76
C TRP A 231 5.99 -5.28 0.96
N PHE A 232 5.68 -5.11 -0.32
CA PHE A 232 5.29 -6.18 -1.23
C PHE A 232 6.48 -6.56 -2.09
N TYR A 233 6.97 -7.78 -1.90
CA TYR A 233 8.06 -8.35 -2.69
C TYR A 233 7.49 -9.25 -3.77
N GLN A 234 8.01 -9.13 -4.98
CA GLN A 234 7.66 -9.97 -6.11
C GLN A 234 8.93 -10.63 -6.64
N THR A 235 8.81 -11.88 -7.08
CA THR A 235 9.84 -12.53 -7.90
C THR A 235 9.88 -11.77 -9.24
N PRO A 236 11.06 -11.32 -9.71
CA PRO A 236 11.17 -10.75 -11.05
C PRO A 236 10.60 -11.74 -12.07
N ALA A 237 9.86 -11.24 -13.06
CA ALA A 237 9.50 -12.09 -14.20
C ALA A 237 10.82 -12.56 -14.85
N ASP A 238 10.93 -13.85 -15.14
CA ASP A 238 12.04 -14.38 -15.91
C ASP A 238 12.08 -13.62 -17.24
N ASP A 239 13.13 -12.83 -17.45
CA ASP A 239 13.40 -12.17 -18.72
C ASP A 239 13.82 -13.30 -19.66
N ASP A 240 12.83 -13.92 -20.31
CA ASP A 240 13.03 -14.96 -21.33
C ASP A 240 13.97 -14.38 -22.39
N GLY A 241 15.26 -14.69 -22.26
CA GLY A 241 16.33 -14.30 -23.16
C GLY A 241 16.17 -14.94 -24.54
N GLY A 242 15.19 -14.46 -25.29
CA GLY A 242 14.92 -14.80 -26.68
C GLY A 242 15.92 -14.13 -27.62
N ASP A 243 17.21 -14.41 -27.45
CA ASP A 243 18.22 -14.25 -28.50
C ASP A 243 18.53 -15.65 -29.03
N GLY A 244 17.66 -16.11 -29.93
CA GLY A 244 17.82 -17.34 -30.71
C GLY A 244 17.76 -17.04 -32.20
N ASP A 245 18.50 -16.03 -32.64
CA ASP A 245 18.82 -15.83 -34.06
C ASP A 245 19.83 -16.90 -34.49
N ASP A 246 19.34 -18.06 -34.93
CA ASP A 246 20.13 -18.99 -35.76
C ASP A 246 19.46 -19.10 -37.14
N ASP A 247 19.71 -18.06 -37.94
CA ASP A 247 19.69 -18.13 -39.40
C ASP A 247 20.79 -19.11 -39.87
N ASP A 248 20.44 -20.38 -40.10
CA ASP A 248 21.24 -21.26 -40.96
C ASP A 248 20.37 -22.12 -41.88
N ASP A 249 19.67 -21.45 -42.81
CA ASP A 249 19.10 -22.09 -44.00
C ASP A 249 20.03 -21.83 -45.20
N ARG A 250 21.28 -22.31 -45.09
CA ARG A 250 22.26 -22.26 -46.18
C ARG A 250 22.08 -23.46 -47.10
N ILE A 251 21.36 -23.21 -48.19
CA ILE A 251 21.30 -24.01 -49.41
C ILE A 251 22.69 -24.56 -49.79
N GLN A 252 22.85 -25.89 -49.78
CA GLN A 252 23.96 -26.61 -50.40
C GLN A 252 23.54 -27.06 -51.81
N PRO A 253 24.31 -26.75 -52.88
CA PRO A 253 24.08 -27.33 -54.19
C PRO A 253 24.66 -28.75 -54.30
N ASP A 254 23.89 -29.61 -54.95
CA ASP A 254 24.22 -30.96 -55.40
C ASP A 254 25.43 -30.98 -56.34
N VAL A 255 26.45 -31.79 -56.02
CA VAL A 255 27.46 -32.29 -56.97
C VAL A 255 27.85 -33.75 -56.62
N THR A 256 27.25 -34.67 -57.35
CA THR A 256 27.70 -36.00 -57.84
C THR A 256 29.09 -36.53 -57.47
N SER A 257 29.18 -37.81 -57.06
CA SER A 257 30.16 -38.81 -57.56
C SER A 257 29.91 -40.22 -56.97
N THR A 258 29.24 -41.11 -57.70
CA THR A 258 29.69 -42.46 -58.17
C THR A 258 28.52 -43.25 -58.74
#